data_AF-A0A6L3CCF4-F1
#
_entry.id   AF-A0A6L3CCF4-F1
#
_cell.length_a   1.000
_cell.length_b   1.000
_cell.length_c   1.000
_cell.angle_alpha   90.00
_cell.angle_beta   90.00
_cell.angle_gamma   90.00
#
_symmetry.space_group_name_H-M   'P 1'
#
loop_
_entity.id
_entity.type
_entity.pdbx_description
1 polymer ?
#
loop_
_entity_poly.entity_id
_entity_poly.type
_entity_poly.pdbx_seq_one_letter_code
_entity_poly.pdbx_strand_id
1 'polypeptide(L)' 'MAKLQLAVVTAEGESFSGEVDAIVAPGEVGEFTVLPSHARLITTLSPGILRLEQNGDSISL' A
#
# COMPACT_ATOMS: atom_id res chain seq x y z
N MET A 1 2.23 -17.67 -3.22
CA MET A 1 3.22 -16.59 -3.08
C MET A 1 2.96 -15.91 -1.74
N ALA A 2 3.99 -15.36 -1.08
CA ALA A 2 3.78 -14.64 0.18
C ALA A 2 2.98 -13.36 -0.10
N LYS A 3 2.06 -12.98 0.82
CA LYS A 3 1.26 -11.76 0.74
C LYS A 3 1.55 -10.86 1.93
N LEU A 4 1.16 -9.59 1.84
CA LEU A 4 1.20 -8.64 2.95
C LEU A 4 -0.20 -8.21 3.34
N GLN A 5 -0.43 -8.03 4.64
CA GLN A 5 -1.67 -7.45 5.15
C GLN A 5 -1.58 -5.93 5.05
N LEU A 6 -2.56 -5.33 4.38
CA LEU A 6 -2.67 -3.89 4.21
C LEU A 6 -3.95 -3.40 4.87
N ALA A 7 -3.86 -2.30 5.61
CA ALA A 7 -5.00 -1.54 6.10
C ALA A 7 -4.81 -0.05 5.76
N VAL A 8 -5.80 0.54 5.12
CA VAL A 8 -5.87 1.98 4.80
C VAL A 8 -6.96 2.59 5.66
N VAL A 9 -6.57 3.51 6.54
CA VAL A 9 -7.45 4.14 7.53
C VAL A 9 -7.54 5.62 7.25
N THR A 10 -8.76 6.14 7.18
CA THR A 10 -9.08 7.56 7.03
C THR A 10 -9.74 8.08 8.31
N ALA A 11 -10.08 9.38 8.33
CA ALA A 11 -10.83 9.95 9.45
C ALA A 11 -12.26 9.39 9.58
N GLU A 12 -12.81 8.82 8.51
CA GLU A 12 -14.18 8.28 8.44
C GLU A 12 -14.22 6.79 8.82
N GLY A 13 -13.07 6.12 8.83
CA GLY A 13 -12.94 4.71 9.18
C GLY A 13 -11.94 3.97 8.31
N GLU A 14 -12.07 2.65 8.28
CA GLU A 14 -11.25 1.78 7.44
C GLU A 14 -11.76 1.85 5.99
N SER A 15 -10.94 2.37 5.08
CA SER A 15 -11.26 2.48 3.66
C SER A 15 -10.94 1.18 2.91
N PHE A 16 -9.88 0.50 3.32
CA PHE A 16 -9.47 -0.79 2.75
C PHE A 16 -8.78 -1.65 3.80
N SER A 17 -9.05 -2.96 3.78
CA SER A 17 -8.31 -3.95 4.56
C SER A 17 -8.32 -5.30 3.88
N GLY A 18 -7.14 -5.91 3.78
CA GLY A 18 -7.00 -7.24 3.21
C GLY A 18 -5.58 -7.58 2.78
N GLU A 19 -5.44 -8.79 2.25
CA GLU A 19 -4.18 -9.29 1.73
C GLU A 19 -3.93 -8.79 0.31
N VAL A 20 -2.73 -8.24 0.08
CA VAL A 20 -2.26 -7.77 -1.23
C VAL A 20 -0.90 -8.39 -1.55
N ASP A 21 -0.57 -8.45 -2.83
CA ASP A 21 0.71 -8.97 -3.33
C ASP A 21 1.79 -7.88 -3.27
N ALA A 22 1.43 -6.63 -3.60
CA ALA A 22 2.31 -5.47 -3.52
C ALA A 22 1.50 -4.18 -3.32
N ILE A 23 2.17 -3.13 -2.83
CA ILE A 23 1.63 -1.77 -2.77
C ILE A 23 2.67 -0.78 -3.28
N VAL A 24 2.24 0.14 -4.14
CA VAL A 24 3.00 1.32 -4.58
C VAL A 24 2.39 2.55 -3.94
N ALA A 25 3.22 3.35 -3.27
CA ALA A 25 2.78 4.53 -2.56
C ALA A 25 3.66 5.75 -2.84
N PRO A 26 3.07 6.95 -2.93
CA PRO A 26 3.81 8.20 -3.06
C PRO A 26 4.36 8.62 -1.69
N GLY A 27 5.64 8.41 -1.45
CA GLY A 27 6.33 8.93 -0.26
C GLY A 27 6.76 10.39 -0.41
N GLU A 28 7.17 11.02 0.69
CA GLU A 28 7.73 12.39 0.66
C GLU A 28 9.06 12.46 -0.12
N VAL A 29 9.89 11.43 -0.04
CA VAL A 29 11.20 11.36 -0.72
C VAL A 29 11.09 10.76 -2.13
N GLY A 30 9.90 10.32 -2.53
CA GLY A 30 9.63 9.69 -3.83
C GLY A 30 8.67 8.51 -3.73
N GLU A 31 8.34 7.93 -4.88
CA GLU A 31 7.50 6.73 -4.97
C GLU A 31 8.28 5.49 -4.49
N PHE A 32 7.60 4.63 -3.75
CA PHE A 32 8.19 3.37 -3.27
C PHE A 32 7.19 2.21 -3.42
N THR A 33 7.74 1.01 -3.55
CA THR A 33 6.97 -0.24 -3.63
C THR A 33 7.30 -1.12 -2.43
N VAL A 34 6.28 -1.60 -1.73
CA VAL A 34 6.41 -2.56 -0.63
C VAL A 34 6.01 -3.94 -1.13
N LEU A 35 6.93 -4.88 -0.99
CA LEU A 35 6.77 -6.29 -1.32
C LEU A 35 6.66 -7.14 -0.05
N PRO A 36 6.25 -8.42 -0.16
CA PRO A 36 6.22 -9.32 0.98
C PRO A 36 7.61 -9.42 1.65
N SER A 37 7.65 -9.37 2.98
CA SER A 37 8.89 -9.37 3.79
C SER A 37 9.76 -8.11 3.70
N HIS A 38 9.21 -6.97 3.30
CA HIS A 38 9.91 -5.69 3.37
C HIS A 38 10.31 -5.30 4.81
N ALA A 39 11.40 -4.56 4.96
CA ALA A 39 11.82 -4.02 6.25
C ALA A 39 10.78 -3.04 6.82
N ARG A 40 10.76 -2.87 8.16
CA ARG A 40 9.87 -1.88 8.80
C ARG A 40 10.28 -0.47 8.36
N LEU A 41 9.32 0.31 7.88
CA LEU A 41 9.49 1.69 7.46
C LEU A 41 8.33 2.52 7.99
N ILE A 42 8.64 3.70 8.53
CA ILE A 42 7.67 4.74 8.87
C ILE A 42 8.04 5.96 8.03
N THR A 43 7.09 6.45 7.23
CA THR A 43 7.28 7.62 6.37
C THR A 43 5.97 8.37 6.21
N THR A 44 6.08 9.65 5.89
CA THR A 44 5.00 10.49 5.39
C THR A 44 4.67 10.13 3.94
N LEU A 45 3.38 10.27 3.59
CA LEU A 45 2.87 10.11 2.23
C LEU A 45 2.67 11.50 1.60
N SER A 46 3.01 11.61 0.33
CA SER A 46 2.68 12.77 -0.51
C SER A 46 1.27 12.61 -1.11
N PRO A 47 0.61 13.71 -1.51
CA PRO A 47 -0.64 13.61 -2.28
C PRO A 47 -0.42 12.84 -3.59
N GLY A 48 -1.26 11.85 -3.87
CA GLY A 48 -1.15 11.01 -5.06
C GLY A 48 -2.09 9.81 -5.01
N ILE A 49 -1.85 8.87 -5.92
CA ILE A 49 -2.65 7.65 -6.08
C ILE A 49 -1.93 6.49 -5.40
N LEU A 50 -2.64 5.71 -4.59
CA LEU A 50 -2.12 4.45 -4.05
C LEU A 50 -2.46 3.32 -5.00
N ARG A 51 -1.47 2.51 -5.39
CA ARG A 51 -1.69 1.36 -6.28
C ARG A 51 -1.47 0.06 -5.53
N LEU A 52 -2.41 -0.85 -5.65
CA LEU A 52 -2.43 -2.14 -5.00
C LEU A 52 -2.42 -3.23 -6.07
N GLU A 53 -1.61 -4.26 -5.87
CA GLU A 53 -1.69 -5.48 -6.65
C GLU A 53 -2.35 -6.56 -5.82
N GLN A 54 -3.45 -7.13 -6.31
CA GLN A 54 -4.18 -8.19 -5.63
C GLN A 54 -4.60 -9.27 -6.63
N ASN A 55 -4.10 -10.50 -6.44
CA ASN A 55 -4.37 -11.67 -7.26
C ASN A 55 -4.08 -11.47 -8.77
N GLY A 56 -3.13 -10.59 -9.10
CA GLY A 56 -2.79 -10.22 -10.47
C GLY A 56 -3.61 -9.06 -11.05
N ASP A 57 -4.59 -8.53 -10.31
CA ASP A 57 -5.32 -7.32 -10.66
C ASP A 57 -4.68 -6.07 -10.02
N SER A 58 -4.66 -4.96 -10.75
CA SER A 58 -4.18 -3.67 -10.25
C SER A 58 -5.34 -2.77 -9.86
N ILE A 59 -5.45 -2.44 -8.58
CA ILE A 59 -6.46 -1.53 -8.02
C ILE A 59 -5.78 -0.19 -7.70
N SER A 60 -6.41 0.93 -8.06
CA SER A 60 -5.93 2.27 -7.71
C SER A 60 -6.93 2.94 -6.77
N LEU A 61 -6.42 3.44 -5.65
CA LEU A 61 -7.16 4.20 -4.63
C LEU A 61 -6.78 5.68 -4.68
#